data_AF-A0A955WZK6-F1
#
_entry.id   AF-A0A955WZK6-F1
#
_cell.length_a   1.000
_cell.length_b   1.000
_cell.length_c   1.000
_cell.angle_alpha   90.00
_cell.angle_beta   90.00
_cell.angle_gamma   90.00
#
_symmetry.space_group_name_H-M   'P 1'
#
loop_
_entity.id
_entity.type
_entity.pdbx_description
1 polymer ?
#
loop_
_entity_poly.entity_id
_entity_poly.type
_entity_poly.pdbx_seq_one_letter_code
_entity_poly.pdbx_strand_id
1 'polypeptide(L)'
;LAITLATLTTLVVFLPLILLGDNPFIAFYLSRIGFPVCYALLASLFVALVFIPTAADRMPVKAARSGRLFGWLQDLYARQLHWALTHRLAAGLLILGALLSALWPVGRIERVDQMQGGLDAIRVRLYAPANATFDELDAWVRDCEARLAAQREALDIRAVLARRGHGPQQVHLQIFMVDLEDRTLERTVAIERIKALIPERPGFRVRIGWGGGGGGAATEGLTVYVAGPETPVAEELADELATFARSLPGVEGAGLEEPDESTELRFEVDRAAADRVGVSPLAVGGTLDYTLRGRRLGAWQSDDGELEMRVELAPEARADAAQVDHLEVRPDRPGDSNATAAPLGQITRRVAAAGYGRIERDDRKARVALKITGDEEALFQTLRPALAQWRLPTGYALEFGERFQRRQENESGGLFAVGLAIALVFFLMGVLFESFLLP
;
A
#
# COMPACT_ATOMS: atom_id res chain seq x y z
N LEU A 1 -25.82 42.12 -3.00
CA LEU A 1 -25.76 41.53 -1.64
C LEU A 1 -26.18 40.05 -1.63
N ALA A 2 -27.38 39.70 -2.09
CA ALA A 2 -27.85 38.31 -2.07
C ALA A 2 -26.97 37.36 -2.92
N ILE A 3 -26.67 37.74 -4.17
CA ILE A 3 -25.83 36.92 -5.08
C ILE A 3 -24.41 36.79 -4.54
N THR A 4 -23.82 37.88 -4.04
CA THR A 4 -22.46 37.88 -3.45
C THR A 4 -22.34 36.95 -2.26
N LEU A 5 -23.34 36.95 -1.36
CA LEU A 5 -23.37 36.08 -0.18
C LEU A 5 -23.64 34.61 -0.56
N ALA A 6 -24.53 34.36 -1.53
CA ALA A 6 -24.80 33.02 -2.05
C ALA A 6 -23.59 32.39 -2.79
N THR A 7 -22.76 33.20 -3.45
CA THR A 7 -21.48 32.72 -4.00
C THR A 7 -20.41 32.55 -2.93
N LEU A 8 -20.46 33.34 -1.85
CA LEU A 8 -19.50 33.22 -0.76
C LEU A 8 -19.81 31.98 0.11
N THR A 9 -21.08 31.62 0.31
CA THR A 9 -21.44 30.37 1.02
C THR A 9 -20.91 29.15 0.29
N THR A 10 -21.07 29.09 -1.03
CA THR A 10 -20.55 27.98 -1.83
C THR A 10 -19.03 27.92 -1.77
N LEU A 11 -18.34 29.06 -1.84
CA LEU A 11 -16.88 29.13 -1.71
C LEU A 11 -16.38 28.68 -0.32
N VAL A 12 -17.06 29.09 0.74
CA VAL A 12 -16.72 28.78 2.13
C VAL A 12 -16.85 27.28 2.42
N VAL A 13 -17.78 26.57 1.79
CA VAL A 13 -17.90 25.10 1.92
C VAL A 13 -16.67 24.38 1.35
N PHE A 14 -16.08 24.90 0.28
CA PHE A 14 -14.87 24.29 -0.32
C PHE A 14 -13.61 24.55 0.51
N LEU A 15 -13.59 25.58 1.35
CA LEU A 15 -12.37 25.98 2.06
C LEU A 15 -11.88 24.93 3.08
N PRO A 16 -12.72 24.39 4.00
CA PRO A 16 -12.33 23.29 4.88
C PRO A 16 -11.94 22.03 4.09
N LEU A 17 -12.70 21.72 3.05
CA LEU A 17 -12.47 20.55 2.22
C LEU A 17 -11.08 20.58 1.56
N ILE A 18 -10.64 21.74 1.07
CA ILE A 18 -9.31 21.90 0.44
C ILE A 18 -8.18 21.92 1.47
N LEU A 19 -8.38 22.56 2.63
CA LEU A 19 -7.30 22.89 3.57
C LEU A 19 -7.12 21.88 4.72
N LEU A 20 -8.14 21.11 5.09
CA LEU A 20 -8.13 20.22 6.26
C LEU A 20 -7.97 18.73 5.91
N GLY A 21 -7.49 18.42 4.71
CA GLY A 21 -7.12 17.04 4.42
C GLY A 21 -5.81 16.70 5.13
N ASP A 22 -5.89 16.13 6.33
CA ASP A 22 -4.73 15.53 7.02
C ASP A 22 -4.09 14.44 6.14
N ASN A 23 -4.87 13.85 5.24
CA ASN A 23 -4.37 12.98 4.17
C ASN A 23 -3.85 13.82 2.98
N PRO A 24 -2.53 13.79 2.70
CA PRO A 24 -1.93 14.53 1.60
C PRO A 24 -2.51 14.15 0.23
N PHE A 25 -3.01 12.92 0.09
CA PHE A 25 -3.61 12.43 -1.15
C PHE A 25 -4.96 13.10 -1.39
N ILE A 26 -5.88 13.07 -0.43
CA ILE A 26 -7.22 13.67 -0.60
C ILE A 26 -7.11 15.19 -0.78
N ALA A 27 -6.31 15.87 0.06
CA ALA A 27 -6.07 17.30 -0.08
C ALA A 27 -5.54 17.67 -1.48
N PHE A 28 -4.64 16.84 -2.04
CA PHE A 28 -4.10 17.06 -3.37
C PHE A 28 -5.14 16.96 -4.50
N TYR A 29 -6.02 15.95 -4.49
CA TYR A 29 -7.06 15.85 -5.51
C TYR A 29 -8.13 16.91 -5.32
N LEU A 30 -8.54 17.15 -4.08
CA LEU A 30 -9.60 18.11 -3.78
C LEU A 30 -9.17 19.55 -4.04
N SER A 31 -7.90 19.90 -3.80
CA SER A 31 -7.35 21.21 -4.19
C SER A 31 -7.34 21.41 -5.71
N ARG A 32 -7.05 20.37 -6.50
CA ARG A 32 -7.08 20.42 -7.97
C ARG A 32 -8.48 20.63 -8.55
N ILE A 33 -9.53 20.23 -7.84
CA ILE A 33 -10.92 20.45 -8.26
C ILE A 33 -11.44 21.75 -7.63
N GLY A 34 -11.16 21.97 -6.35
CA GLY A 34 -11.68 23.06 -5.55
C GLY A 34 -11.16 24.43 -5.95
N PHE A 35 -9.85 24.59 -6.20
CA PHE A 35 -9.31 25.89 -6.62
C PHE A 35 -9.91 26.37 -7.95
N PRO A 36 -9.97 25.56 -9.02
CA PRO A 36 -10.66 25.96 -10.25
C PRO A 36 -12.12 26.35 -10.04
N VAL A 37 -12.87 25.63 -9.21
CA VAL A 37 -14.27 25.97 -8.89
C VAL A 37 -14.36 27.30 -8.17
N CYS A 38 -13.51 27.54 -7.15
CA CYS A 38 -13.45 28.82 -6.43
C CYS A 38 -13.11 29.98 -7.38
N TYR A 39 -12.13 29.83 -8.27
CA TYR A 39 -11.79 30.85 -9.26
C TYR A 39 -12.93 31.10 -10.26
N ALA A 40 -13.60 30.04 -10.72
CA ALA A 40 -14.75 30.15 -11.61
C ALA A 40 -15.94 30.86 -10.94
N LEU A 41 -16.22 30.58 -9.66
CA LEU A 41 -17.27 31.25 -8.89
C LEU A 41 -16.97 32.73 -8.67
N LEU A 42 -15.72 33.08 -8.34
CA LEU A 42 -15.29 34.47 -8.20
C LEU A 42 -15.36 35.23 -9.53
N ALA A 43 -14.90 34.63 -10.62
CA ALA A 43 -15.01 35.21 -11.95
C ALA A 43 -16.48 35.37 -12.39
N SER A 44 -17.32 34.36 -12.14
CA SER A 44 -18.75 34.41 -12.40
C SER A 44 -19.44 35.52 -11.62
N LEU A 45 -19.10 35.68 -10.34
CA LEU A 45 -19.60 36.77 -9.49
C LEU A 45 -19.20 38.14 -10.06
N PHE A 46 -17.96 38.29 -10.49
CA PHE A 46 -17.47 39.52 -11.12
C PHE A 46 -18.23 39.84 -12.41
N VAL A 47 -18.42 38.85 -13.28
CA VAL A 47 -19.20 38.99 -14.51
C VAL A 47 -20.66 39.35 -14.20
N ALA A 48 -21.26 38.71 -13.20
CA ALA A 48 -22.64 38.95 -12.80
C ALA A 48 -22.88 40.35 -12.22
N LEU A 49 -21.89 40.94 -11.56
CA LEU A 49 -21.99 42.27 -10.98
C LEU A 49 -21.63 43.41 -11.94
N VAL A 50 -20.70 43.17 -12.86
CA VAL A 50 -20.16 44.22 -13.74
C VAL A 50 -20.74 44.15 -15.15
N PHE A 51 -20.75 42.97 -15.76
CA PHE A 51 -21.09 42.80 -17.17
C PHE A 51 -22.58 42.55 -17.39
N ILE A 52 -23.24 41.74 -16.55
CA ILE A 52 -24.67 41.45 -16.73
C ILE A 52 -25.54 42.72 -16.64
N PRO A 53 -25.36 43.62 -15.65
CA PRO A 53 -26.20 44.82 -15.56
C PRO A 53 -26.00 45.77 -16.75
N THR A 54 -24.74 45.92 -17.21
CA THR A 54 -24.41 46.78 -18.36
C THR A 54 -24.90 46.21 -19.69
N ALA A 55 -24.93 44.87 -19.84
CA ALA A 55 -25.51 44.21 -20.99
C ALA A 55 -27.05 44.24 -20.98
N ALA A 56 -27.66 44.04 -19.80
CA ALA A 56 -29.11 44.05 -19.64
C ALA A 56 -29.73 45.41 -19.95
N ASP A 57 -29.04 46.51 -19.60
CA ASP A 57 -29.48 47.88 -19.92
C ASP A 57 -29.53 48.15 -21.45
N ARG A 58 -28.65 47.49 -22.22
CA ARG A 58 -28.58 47.64 -23.68
C ARG A 58 -29.52 46.71 -24.45
N MET A 59 -30.16 45.75 -23.79
CA MET A 59 -31.08 44.81 -24.42
C MET A 59 -32.53 45.19 -24.10
N PRO A 60 -33.39 45.43 -25.11
CA PRO A 60 -34.80 45.68 -24.86
C PRO A 60 -35.45 44.40 -24.34
N VAL A 61 -35.67 44.34 -23.03
CA VAL A 61 -36.38 43.24 -22.36
C VAL A 61 -37.86 43.33 -22.75
N LYS A 62 -38.28 42.58 -23.76
CA LYS A 62 -39.71 42.34 -23.99
C LYS A 62 -40.22 41.45 -22.87
N ALA A 63 -41.28 41.89 -22.17
CA ALA A 63 -41.95 41.06 -21.18
C ALA A 63 -42.28 39.69 -21.78
N ALA A 64 -41.66 38.65 -21.24
CA ALA A 64 -41.91 37.29 -21.68
C ALA A 64 -43.39 36.98 -21.43
N ARG A 65 -44.16 36.72 -22.49
CA ARG A 65 -45.50 36.15 -22.33
C ARG A 65 -45.31 34.76 -21.75
N SER A 66 -45.80 34.55 -20.52
CA SER A 66 -45.77 33.26 -19.87
C SER A 66 -46.45 32.23 -20.77
N GLY A 67 -45.67 31.27 -21.28
CA GLY A 67 -46.21 30.17 -22.07
C GLY A 67 -47.20 29.36 -21.22
N ARG A 68 -48.11 28.63 -21.88
CA ARG A 68 -49.08 27.74 -21.19
C ARG A 68 -48.42 26.77 -20.20
N LEU A 69 -47.18 26.35 -20.50
CA LEU A 69 -46.35 25.53 -19.61
C LEU A 69 -45.99 26.24 -18.29
N PHE A 70 -45.66 27.55 -18.36
CA PHE A 70 -45.33 28.33 -17.17
C PHE A 70 -46.55 28.52 -16.27
N GLY A 71 -47.74 28.76 -16.85
CA GLY A 71 -49.00 28.80 -16.10
C GLY A 71 -49.32 27.47 -15.41
N TRP A 72 -49.18 26.34 -16.12
CA TRP A 72 -49.40 25.01 -15.53
C TRP A 72 -48.41 24.70 -14.38
N LEU A 73 -47.12 25.02 -14.54
CA LEU A 73 -46.12 24.88 -13.49
C LEU A 73 -46.45 25.76 -12.27
N GLN A 74 -46.92 27.00 -12.51
CA GLN A 74 -47.33 27.92 -11.47
C GLN A 74 -48.56 27.39 -10.70
N ASP A 75 -49.54 26.83 -11.41
CA ASP A 75 -50.73 26.23 -10.79
C ASP A 75 -50.39 24.95 -10.01
N LEU A 76 -49.42 24.16 -10.48
CA LEU A 76 -48.92 22.98 -9.79
C LEU A 76 -48.14 23.37 -8.52
N TYR A 77 -47.28 24.37 -8.61
CA TYR A 77 -46.56 24.92 -7.46
C TYR A 77 -47.53 25.51 -6.43
N ALA A 78 -48.50 26.31 -6.86
CA ALA A 78 -49.51 26.90 -5.99
C ALA A 78 -50.33 25.82 -5.26
N ARG A 79 -50.71 24.74 -5.94
CA ARG A 79 -51.39 23.60 -5.32
C ARG A 79 -50.53 22.89 -4.28
N GLN A 80 -49.26 22.60 -4.60
CA GLN A 80 -48.33 21.97 -3.66
C GLN A 80 -48.06 22.85 -2.44
N LEU A 81 -47.88 24.16 -2.65
CA LEU A 81 -47.66 25.12 -1.58
C LEU A 81 -48.89 25.25 -0.68
N HIS A 82 -50.09 25.33 -1.27
CA HIS A 82 -51.32 25.39 -0.51
C HIS A 82 -51.51 24.13 0.36
N TRP A 83 -51.24 22.96 -0.21
CA TRP A 83 -51.28 21.69 0.53
C TRP A 83 -50.24 21.62 1.66
N ALA A 84 -49.01 22.09 1.42
CA ALA A 84 -47.95 22.12 2.43
C ALA A 84 -48.30 23.05 3.61
N LEU A 85 -48.93 24.19 3.32
CA LEU A 85 -49.36 25.17 4.34
C LEU A 85 -50.58 24.68 5.15
N THR A 86 -51.55 24.02 4.50
CA THR A 86 -52.74 23.49 5.20
C THR A 86 -52.43 22.23 6.01
N HIS A 87 -51.50 21.39 5.54
CA HIS A 87 -51.08 20.17 6.21
C HIS A 87 -49.64 20.24 6.74
N ARG A 88 -49.31 21.31 7.49
CA ARG A 88 -47.98 21.54 8.08
C ARG A 88 -47.35 20.32 8.78
N LEU A 89 -48.15 19.51 9.46
CA LEU A 89 -47.66 18.28 10.11
C LEU A 89 -47.35 17.17 9.11
N ALA A 90 -48.18 16.99 8.07
CA ALA A 90 -47.92 16.01 7.02
C ALA A 90 -46.72 16.42 6.16
N ALA A 91 -46.57 17.72 5.87
CA ALA A 91 -45.39 18.26 5.20
C ALA A 91 -44.11 18.04 6.03
N GLY A 92 -44.16 18.30 7.34
CA GLY A 92 -43.04 18.01 8.25
C GLY A 92 -42.68 16.52 8.31
N LEU A 93 -43.68 15.64 8.39
CA LEU A 93 -43.47 14.19 8.35
C LEU A 93 -42.92 13.71 7.00
N LEU A 94 -43.33 14.33 5.90
CA LEU A 94 -42.81 14.02 4.57
C LEU A 94 -41.33 14.42 4.46
N ILE A 95 -40.95 15.60 4.95
CA ILE A 95 -39.54 16.05 5.00
C ILE A 95 -38.72 15.11 5.90
N LEU A 96 -39.23 14.78 7.09
CA LEU A 96 -38.56 13.85 7.99
C LEU A 96 -38.43 12.46 7.35
N GLY A 97 -39.47 11.98 6.68
CA GLY A 97 -39.46 10.72 5.93
C GLY A 97 -38.44 10.72 4.80
N ALA A 98 -38.30 11.83 4.07
CA ALA A 98 -37.28 12.00 3.04
C ALA A 98 -35.85 12.07 3.62
N LEU A 99 -35.69 12.68 4.80
CA LEU A 99 -34.40 12.70 5.50
C LEU A 99 -34.03 11.30 6.01
N LEU A 100 -35.00 10.58 6.59
CA LEU A 100 -34.81 9.21 7.07
C LEU A 100 -34.60 8.21 5.93
N SER A 101 -35.23 8.42 4.77
CA SER A 101 -35.00 7.58 3.60
C SER A 101 -33.57 7.73 3.07
N ALA A 102 -32.91 8.86 3.30
CA ALA A 102 -31.50 9.06 2.98
C ALA A 102 -30.55 8.22 3.87
N LEU A 103 -30.96 7.78 5.07
CA LEU A 103 -30.17 6.86 5.89
C LEU A 103 -30.17 5.42 5.35
N TRP A 104 -31.22 5.02 4.62
CA TRP A 104 -31.34 3.67 4.06
C TRP A 104 -30.21 3.30 3.08
N PRO A 105 -29.82 4.14 2.10
CA PRO A 105 -28.70 3.85 1.22
C PRO A 105 -27.35 3.94 1.93
N VAL A 106 -27.19 4.80 2.95
CA VAL A 106 -25.91 4.99 3.66
C VAL A 106 -25.40 3.69 4.30
N GLY A 107 -26.29 2.83 4.79
CA GLY A 107 -25.92 1.52 5.36
C GLY A 107 -25.71 0.39 4.32
N ARG A 108 -25.94 0.66 3.03
CA ARG A 108 -25.89 -0.33 1.94
C ARG A 108 -24.82 -0.02 0.88
N ILE A 109 -24.22 1.18 0.96
CA ILE A 109 -23.15 1.58 0.05
C ILE A 109 -21.84 1.03 0.60
N GLU A 110 -21.21 0.15 -0.16
CA GLU A 110 -19.84 -0.28 0.11
C GLU A 110 -18.91 0.94 0.06
N ARG A 111 -18.23 1.20 1.18
CA ARG A 111 -17.22 2.26 1.27
C ARG A 111 -15.93 1.73 0.68
N VAL A 112 -15.81 1.88 -0.63
CA VAL A 112 -14.60 1.49 -1.36
C VAL A 112 -13.55 2.58 -1.11
N ASP A 113 -12.51 2.26 -0.33
CA ASP A 113 -11.36 3.14 -0.07
C ASP A 113 -10.45 3.34 -1.30
N GLN A 114 -10.78 2.67 -2.41
CA GLN A 114 -10.00 2.71 -3.63
C GLN A 114 -10.69 3.57 -4.69
N MET A 115 -10.03 4.68 -5.05
CA MET A 115 -9.80 4.88 -6.46
C MET A 115 -8.94 3.70 -6.92
N GLN A 116 -9.53 2.73 -7.63
CA GLN A 116 -8.75 1.76 -8.39
C GLN A 116 -8.00 2.55 -9.45
N GLY A 117 -6.85 3.11 -9.08
CA GLY A 117 -6.06 3.98 -9.93
C GLY A 117 -5.82 3.30 -11.27
N GLY A 118 -5.94 4.06 -12.35
CA GLY A 118 -5.70 3.65 -13.73
C GLY A 118 -4.22 3.32 -14.01
N LEU A 119 -3.55 2.63 -13.10
CA LEU A 119 -2.31 1.95 -13.40
C LEU A 119 -2.72 0.67 -14.14
N ASP A 120 -2.67 0.73 -15.47
CA ASP A 120 -2.95 -0.39 -16.37
C ASP A 120 -1.82 -1.42 -16.35
N ALA A 121 -1.47 -1.89 -15.15
CA ALA A 121 -0.44 -2.90 -14.98
C ALA A 121 -0.82 -3.92 -13.91
N ILE A 122 -0.75 -5.20 -14.27
CA ILE A 122 -0.78 -6.31 -13.30
C ILE A 122 0.63 -6.51 -12.78
N ARG A 123 0.75 -6.64 -11.46
CA ARG A 123 1.99 -7.01 -10.79
C ARG A 123 1.89 -8.46 -10.31
N VAL A 124 2.72 -9.31 -10.87
CA VAL A 124 2.92 -10.68 -10.40
C VAL A 124 4.21 -10.71 -9.60
N ARG A 125 4.15 -11.20 -8.37
CA ARG A 125 5.32 -11.47 -7.53
C ARG A 125 5.54 -12.97 -7.50
N LEU A 126 6.71 -13.37 -7.94
CA LEU A 126 7.20 -14.72 -8.00
C LEU A 126 8.20 -14.90 -6.85
N TYR A 127 7.96 -15.89 -6.00
CA TYR A 127 8.81 -16.25 -4.87
C TYR A 127 9.35 -17.65 -5.12
N ALA A 128 10.66 -17.78 -5.24
CA ALA A 128 11.33 -19.08 -5.26
C ALA A 128 11.79 -19.47 -3.84
N PRO A 129 11.90 -20.77 -3.54
CA PRO A 129 12.32 -21.25 -2.23
C PRO A 129 13.82 -21.04 -2.02
N ALA A 130 14.27 -20.88 -0.76
CA ALA A 130 15.64 -20.53 -0.34
C ALA A 130 16.76 -21.35 -1.02
N ASN A 131 16.47 -22.58 -1.44
CA ASN A 131 17.39 -23.50 -2.09
C ASN A 131 17.40 -23.43 -3.64
N ALA A 132 16.53 -22.63 -4.27
CA ALA A 132 16.46 -22.52 -5.72
C ALA A 132 17.69 -21.78 -6.28
N THR A 133 18.27 -22.35 -7.33
CA THR A 133 19.39 -21.74 -8.05
C THR A 133 18.90 -20.58 -8.93
N PHE A 134 19.83 -19.68 -9.30
CA PHE A 134 19.49 -18.57 -10.20
C PHE A 134 19.06 -19.08 -11.58
N ASP A 135 19.65 -20.17 -12.05
CA ASP A 135 19.32 -20.78 -13.35
C ASP A 135 17.91 -21.37 -13.35
N GLU A 136 17.49 -22.03 -12.26
CA GLU A 136 16.12 -22.52 -12.10
C GLU A 136 15.10 -21.39 -12.06
N LEU A 137 15.45 -20.28 -11.40
CA LEU A 137 14.63 -19.07 -11.34
C LEU A 137 14.51 -18.41 -12.71
N ASP A 138 15.62 -18.23 -13.46
CA ASP A 138 15.62 -17.68 -14.81
C ASP A 138 14.81 -18.56 -15.77
N ALA A 139 14.98 -19.88 -15.69
CA ALA A 139 14.18 -20.82 -16.49
C ALA A 139 12.67 -20.72 -16.18
N TRP A 140 12.30 -20.54 -14.92
CA TRP A 140 10.90 -20.35 -14.53
C TRP A 140 10.32 -19.03 -15.05
N VAL A 141 11.08 -17.94 -14.91
CA VAL A 141 10.68 -16.61 -15.37
C VAL A 141 10.49 -16.61 -16.89
N ARG A 142 11.43 -17.21 -17.64
CA ARG A 142 11.34 -17.33 -19.11
C ARG A 142 10.14 -18.15 -19.55
N ASP A 143 9.80 -19.24 -18.85
CA ASP A 143 8.59 -20.03 -19.13
C ASP A 143 7.32 -19.19 -18.90
N CYS A 144 7.27 -18.41 -17.81
CA CYS A 144 6.17 -17.47 -17.56
C CYS A 144 6.04 -16.42 -18.67
N GLU A 145 7.16 -15.79 -19.06
CA GLU A 145 7.18 -14.77 -20.13
C GLU A 145 6.75 -15.35 -21.48
N ALA A 146 7.22 -16.56 -21.82
CA ALA A 146 6.84 -17.22 -23.06
C ALA A 146 5.33 -17.53 -23.14
N ARG A 147 4.73 -18.00 -22.04
CA ARG A 147 3.28 -18.27 -21.96
C ARG A 147 2.44 -17.00 -22.03
N LEU A 148 2.88 -15.94 -21.36
CA LEU A 148 2.23 -14.63 -21.44
C LEU A 148 2.35 -14.02 -22.83
N ALA A 149 3.51 -14.16 -23.48
CA ALA A 149 3.74 -13.69 -24.85
C ALA A 149 2.85 -14.43 -25.86
N ALA A 150 2.65 -15.75 -25.68
CA ALA A 150 1.80 -16.56 -26.55
C ALA A 150 0.31 -16.15 -26.51
N GLN A 151 -0.16 -15.58 -25.39
CA GLN A 151 -1.54 -15.11 -25.23
C GLN A 151 -1.65 -13.59 -25.13
N ARG A 152 -0.65 -12.85 -25.63
CA ARG A 152 -0.56 -11.40 -25.50
C ARG A 152 -1.79 -10.66 -26.06
N GLU A 153 -2.25 -11.05 -27.24
CA GLU A 153 -3.43 -10.46 -27.88
C GLU A 153 -4.72 -10.86 -27.15
N ALA A 154 -4.83 -12.12 -26.73
CA ALA A 154 -6.02 -12.63 -26.04
C ALA A 154 -6.20 -12.10 -24.61
N LEU A 155 -5.17 -11.49 -24.03
CA LEU A 155 -5.14 -10.95 -22.68
C LEU A 155 -4.98 -9.42 -22.64
N ASP A 156 -5.04 -8.75 -23.79
CA ASP A 156 -4.87 -7.30 -23.88
C ASP A 156 -3.54 -6.82 -23.24
N ILE A 157 -2.44 -7.56 -23.46
CA ILE A 157 -1.13 -7.26 -22.86
C ILE A 157 -0.30 -6.37 -23.81
N ARG A 158 0.05 -5.17 -23.34
CA ARG A 158 0.96 -4.26 -24.05
C ARG A 158 2.43 -4.64 -23.86
N ALA A 159 2.87 -4.97 -22.65
CA ALA A 159 4.26 -5.33 -22.40
C ALA A 159 4.40 -6.14 -21.11
N VAL A 160 5.43 -6.97 -21.02
CA VAL A 160 5.80 -7.67 -19.78
C VAL A 160 7.23 -7.26 -19.43
N LEU A 161 7.45 -6.86 -18.20
CA LEU A 161 8.76 -6.50 -17.66
C LEU A 161 9.06 -7.39 -16.45
N ALA A 162 10.05 -8.27 -16.58
CA ALA A 162 10.64 -8.94 -15.43
C ALA A 162 11.72 -8.06 -14.78
N ARG A 163 11.64 -7.92 -13.46
CA ARG A 163 12.68 -7.26 -12.66
C ARG A 163 12.94 -8.08 -11.41
N ARG A 164 14.20 -8.06 -10.95
CA ARG A 164 14.52 -8.61 -9.64
C ARG A 164 13.72 -7.88 -8.56
N GLY A 165 13.12 -8.66 -7.67
CA GLY A 165 12.48 -8.18 -6.45
C GLY A 165 13.51 -7.69 -5.43
N HIS A 166 13.05 -7.34 -4.24
CA HIS A 166 13.95 -6.83 -3.18
C HIS A 166 14.58 -7.98 -2.37
N GLY A 167 14.00 -9.19 -2.42
CA GLY A 167 14.56 -10.40 -1.81
C GLY A 167 15.51 -11.18 -2.75
N PRO A 168 16.38 -12.05 -2.19
CA PRO A 168 17.39 -12.80 -2.95
C PRO A 168 16.79 -13.69 -4.04
N GLN A 169 15.54 -14.16 -3.86
CA GLN A 169 14.83 -15.09 -4.76
C GLN A 169 13.42 -14.61 -5.14
N GLN A 170 13.27 -13.30 -5.21
CA GLN A 170 12.01 -12.68 -5.63
C GLN A 170 12.17 -12.09 -7.02
N VAL A 171 11.17 -12.33 -7.87
CA VAL A 171 11.06 -11.69 -9.19
C VAL A 171 9.70 -11.03 -9.29
N HIS A 172 9.67 -9.80 -9.77
CA HIS A 172 8.43 -9.10 -10.06
C HIS A 172 8.24 -9.05 -11.57
N LEU A 173 7.14 -9.64 -12.06
CA LEU A 173 6.68 -9.40 -13.41
C LEU A 173 5.66 -8.25 -13.37
N GLN A 174 5.91 -7.22 -14.17
CA GLN A 174 4.99 -6.13 -14.39
C GLN A 174 4.41 -6.27 -15.79
N ILE A 175 3.14 -6.63 -15.87
CA ILE A 175 2.39 -6.85 -17.10
C ILE A 175 1.58 -5.59 -17.36
N PHE A 176 2.03 -4.77 -18.29
CA PHE A 176 1.31 -3.60 -18.78
C PHE A 176 0.19 -4.06 -19.72
N MET A 177 -1.02 -3.62 -19.45
CA MET A 177 -2.19 -3.87 -20.29
C MET A 177 -2.33 -2.76 -21.34
N VAL A 178 -3.16 -2.99 -22.35
CA VAL A 178 -3.60 -1.92 -23.27
C VAL A 178 -4.44 -0.89 -22.51
N ASP A 179 -4.56 0.29 -23.10
CA ASP A 179 -5.32 1.40 -22.52
C ASP A 179 -6.79 0.99 -22.32
N LEU A 180 -7.44 1.56 -21.30
CA LEU A 180 -8.80 1.16 -20.89
C LEU A 180 -9.83 1.23 -22.03
N GLU A 181 -9.64 2.14 -22.98
CA GLU A 181 -10.53 2.35 -24.14
C GLU A 181 -10.51 1.17 -25.13
N ASP A 182 -9.36 0.50 -25.26
CA ASP A 182 -9.14 -0.61 -26.20
C ASP A 182 -9.31 -1.99 -25.54
N ARG A 183 -9.69 -2.01 -24.26
CA ARG A 183 -9.69 -3.21 -23.44
C ARG A 183 -10.95 -4.05 -23.68
N THR A 184 -10.75 -5.31 -24.04
CA THR A 184 -11.83 -6.27 -24.30
C THR A 184 -12.19 -7.09 -23.07
N LEU A 185 -11.22 -7.26 -22.15
CA LEU A 185 -11.39 -8.07 -20.94
C LEU A 185 -11.59 -7.26 -19.67
N GLU A 186 -12.56 -7.68 -18.86
CA GLU A 186 -12.70 -7.21 -17.48
C GLU A 186 -11.44 -7.54 -16.66
N ARG A 187 -11.09 -6.66 -15.71
CA ARG A 187 -9.92 -6.79 -14.84
C ARG A 187 -9.86 -8.13 -14.10
N THR A 188 -10.99 -8.53 -13.54
CA THR A 188 -11.15 -9.75 -12.74
C THR A 188 -10.84 -11.00 -13.57
N VAL A 189 -11.40 -11.06 -14.78
CA VAL A 189 -11.19 -12.15 -15.74
C VAL A 189 -9.74 -12.20 -16.24
N ALA A 190 -9.13 -11.03 -16.50
CA ALA A 190 -7.72 -10.97 -16.93
C ALA A 190 -6.77 -11.54 -15.86
N ILE A 191 -7.01 -11.24 -14.58
CA ILE A 191 -6.23 -11.77 -13.46
C ILE A 191 -6.36 -13.29 -13.37
N GLU A 192 -7.57 -13.82 -13.44
CA GLU A 192 -7.81 -15.27 -13.38
C GLU A 192 -7.13 -16.02 -14.54
N ARG A 193 -7.23 -15.47 -15.76
CA ARG A 193 -6.56 -16.07 -16.92
C ARG A 193 -5.04 -16.02 -16.80
N ILE A 194 -4.47 -14.90 -16.36
CA ILE A 194 -3.03 -14.78 -16.12
C ILE A 194 -2.58 -15.74 -15.02
N LYS A 195 -3.38 -15.90 -13.95
CA LYS A 195 -3.12 -16.88 -12.90
C LYS A 195 -3.08 -18.30 -13.45
N ALA A 196 -4.02 -18.67 -14.32
CA ALA A 196 -4.07 -19.98 -14.95
C ALA A 196 -2.91 -20.26 -15.92
N LEU A 197 -2.29 -19.21 -16.49
CA LEU A 197 -1.14 -19.36 -17.39
C LEU A 197 0.19 -19.54 -16.68
N ILE A 198 0.31 -19.06 -15.44
CA ILE A 198 1.55 -19.16 -14.69
C ILE A 198 1.71 -20.61 -14.21
N PRO A 199 2.81 -21.29 -14.57
CA PRO A 199 3.01 -22.68 -14.21
C PRO A 199 3.19 -22.83 -12.70
N GLU A 200 2.34 -23.63 -12.07
CA GLU A 200 2.50 -24.05 -10.68
C GLU A 200 3.74 -24.96 -10.55
N ARG A 201 4.67 -24.59 -9.67
CA ARG A 201 5.83 -25.42 -9.33
C ARG A 201 5.86 -25.66 -7.81
N PRO A 202 6.08 -26.90 -7.34
CA PRO A 202 6.21 -27.17 -5.92
C PRO A 202 7.30 -26.30 -5.28
N GLY A 203 6.98 -25.65 -4.15
CA GLY A 203 7.89 -24.75 -3.44
C GLY A 203 7.99 -23.33 -4.01
N PHE A 204 7.53 -23.08 -5.23
CA PHE A 204 7.45 -21.74 -5.81
C PHE A 204 6.07 -21.15 -5.55
N ARG A 205 6.01 -19.86 -5.18
CA ARG A 205 4.77 -19.18 -4.84
C ARG A 205 4.55 -17.98 -5.74
N VAL A 206 3.29 -17.75 -6.08
CA VAL A 206 2.87 -16.68 -7.01
C VAL A 206 1.82 -15.83 -6.32
N ARG A 207 2.04 -14.51 -6.28
CA ARG A 207 1.05 -13.53 -5.81
C ARG A 207 0.76 -12.54 -6.93
N ILE A 208 -0.51 -12.40 -7.33
CA ILE A 208 -0.91 -11.57 -8.48
C ILE A 208 -1.81 -10.44 -8.01
N GLY A 209 -1.46 -9.20 -8.32
CA GLY A 209 -2.25 -8.03 -7.95
C GLY A 209 -2.27 -6.93 -8.98
N TRP A 210 -3.15 -5.95 -8.78
CA TRP A 210 -3.25 -4.78 -9.63
C TRP A 210 -2.24 -3.70 -9.21
N GLY A 211 -1.72 -2.95 -10.18
CA GLY A 211 -0.80 -1.83 -9.96
C GLY A 211 -1.53 -0.70 -9.25
N GLY A 212 -1.00 -0.25 -8.12
CA GLY A 212 -1.60 0.83 -7.33
C GLY A 212 -1.52 0.54 -5.84
N GLY A 213 -0.43 0.97 -5.21
CA GLY A 213 -0.20 0.80 -3.78
C GLY A 213 0.72 -0.37 -3.44
N GLY A 214 1.53 -0.18 -2.39
CA GLY A 214 2.50 -1.16 -1.89
C GLY A 214 1.91 -2.49 -1.41
N GLY A 215 0.59 -2.59 -1.25
CA GLY A 215 -0.08 -3.84 -0.90
C GLY A 215 -0.26 -4.73 -2.14
N GLY A 216 0.33 -5.92 -2.11
CA GLY A 216 0.07 -6.91 -3.16
C GLY A 216 -1.42 -7.25 -3.24
N ALA A 217 -1.86 -7.57 -4.46
CA ALA A 217 -2.83 -8.61 -4.72
C ALA A 217 -4.02 -8.69 -3.76
N ALA A 218 -5.14 -8.06 -4.13
CA ALA A 218 -6.49 -8.62 -4.04
C ALA A 218 -6.68 -9.72 -2.99
N THR A 219 -6.41 -9.37 -1.74
CA THR A 219 -6.78 -10.13 -0.56
C THR A 219 -7.29 -9.05 0.35
N GLU A 220 -8.60 -8.88 0.30
CA GLU A 220 -9.38 -8.13 1.27
C GLU A 220 -8.86 -8.50 2.66
N GLY A 221 -8.26 -7.51 3.34
CA GLY A 221 -7.50 -7.82 4.53
C GLY A 221 -6.66 -6.66 5.05
N LEU A 222 -6.42 -6.72 6.34
CA LEU A 222 -5.68 -5.77 7.12
C LEU A 222 -4.30 -6.29 7.46
N THR A 223 -3.30 -5.40 7.44
CA THR A 223 -1.98 -5.69 8.00
C THR A 223 -1.86 -5.04 9.36
N VAL A 224 -1.46 -5.83 10.35
CA VAL A 224 -1.11 -5.39 11.70
C VAL A 224 0.36 -5.72 11.92
N TYR A 225 1.12 -4.80 12.48
CA TYR A 225 2.53 -4.99 12.79
C TYR A 225 2.71 -5.17 14.29
N VAL A 226 3.53 -6.14 14.67
CA VAL A 226 4.08 -6.26 16.02
C VAL A 226 5.46 -5.63 15.99
N ALA A 227 5.60 -4.47 16.65
CA ALA A 227 6.84 -3.71 16.73
C ALA A 227 7.54 -3.93 18.07
N GLY A 228 8.83 -4.26 18.06
CA GLY A 228 9.59 -4.53 19.27
C GLY A 228 11.12 -4.50 19.10
N PRO A 229 11.88 -4.62 20.19
CA PRO A 229 13.34 -4.62 20.14
C PRO A 229 13.92 -5.92 19.55
N GLU A 230 13.31 -7.06 19.82
CA GLU A 230 13.81 -8.38 19.42
C GLU A 230 12.86 -9.04 18.41
N THR A 231 13.40 -9.41 17.24
CA THR A 231 12.62 -10.06 16.18
C THR A 231 11.99 -11.40 16.62
N PRO A 232 12.71 -12.31 17.31
CA PRO A 232 12.14 -13.63 17.65
C PRO A 232 10.93 -13.53 18.59
N VAL A 233 10.98 -12.63 19.58
CA VAL A 233 9.86 -12.39 20.50
C VAL A 233 8.70 -11.69 19.79
N ALA A 234 9.00 -10.79 18.85
CA ALA A 234 7.95 -10.17 18.02
C ALA A 234 7.24 -11.19 17.11
N GLU A 235 7.95 -12.21 16.62
CA GLU A 235 7.37 -13.32 15.84
C GLU A 235 6.47 -14.21 16.69
N GLU A 236 6.93 -14.61 17.88
CA GLU A 236 6.13 -15.39 18.83
C GLU A 236 4.83 -14.66 19.19
N LEU A 237 4.93 -13.36 19.52
CA LEU A 237 3.76 -12.53 19.80
C LEU A 237 2.84 -12.37 18.57
N ALA A 238 3.40 -12.30 17.36
CA ALA A 238 2.61 -12.22 16.14
C ALA A 238 1.88 -13.54 15.85
N ASP A 239 2.46 -14.70 16.18
CA ASP A 239 1.84 -16.02 16.04
C ASP A 239 0.69 -16.21 17.04
N GLU A 240 0.90 -15.79 18.29
CA GLU A 240 -0.17 -15.72 19.29
C GLU A 240 -1.30 -14.82 18.82
N LEU A 241 -0.96 -13.64 18.30
CA LEU A 241 -1.92 -12.69 17.76
C LEU A 241 -2.67 -13.26 16.54
N ALA A 242 -1.99 -14.00 15.66
CA ALA A 242 -2.62 -14.67 14.53
C ALA A 242 -3.67 -15.67 15.01
N THR A 243 -3.35 -16.46 16.03
CA THR A 243 -4.25 -17.45 16.62
C THR A 243 -5.46 -16.79 17.25
N PHE A 244 -5.25 -15.71 18.01
CA PHE A 244 -6.32 -14.90 18.56
C PHE A 244 -7.19 -14.27 17.46
N ALA A 245 -6.59 -13.67 16.44
CA ALA A 245 -7.31 -13.03 15.35
C ALA A 245 -8.22 -14.02 14.59
N ARG A 246 -7.80 -15.28 14.38
CA ARG A 246 -8.65 -16.32 13.77
C ARG A 246 -9.93 -16.62 14.55
N SER A 247 -9.96 -16.33 15.85
CA SER A 247 -11.16 -16.53 16.68
C SER A 247 -12.18 -15.39 16.58
N LEU A 248 -11.83 -14.27 15.94
CA LEU A 248 -12.69 -13.10 15.85
C LEU A 248 -13.72 -13.27 14.71
N PRO A 249 -14.95 -12.76 14.88
CA PRO A 249 -15.93 -12.78 13.81
C PRO A 249 -15.49 -11.87 12.65
N GLY A 250 -15.69 -12.33 11.42
CA GLY A 250 -15.31 -11.60 10.20
C GLY A 250 -13.88 -11.86 9.69
N VAL A 251 -13.08 -12.66 10.41
CA VAL A 251 -11.75 -13.09 9.97
C VAL A 251 -11.86 -14.40 9.18
N GLU A 252 -11.48 -14.37 7.91
CA GLU A 252 -11.38 -15.56 7.05
C GLU A 252 -10.03 -16.26 7.21
N GLY A 253 -8.99 -15.49 7.49
CA GLY A 253 -7.64 -16.00 7.69
C GLY A 253 -6.76 -15.00 8.44
N ALA A 254 -5.81 -15.49 9.21
CA ALA A 254 -4.76 -14.67 9.78
C ALA A 254 -3.46 -15.48 9.80
N GLY A 255 -2.36 -14.84 9.44
CA GLY A 255 -1.04 -15.45 9.44
C GLY A 255 0.04 -14.42 9.23
N LEU A 256 1.23 -14.71 9.74
CA LEU A 256 2.38 -13.84 9.52
C LEU A 256 2.63 -13.77 8.01
N GLU A 257 3.00 -12.59 7.54
CA GLU A 257 3.64 -12.48 6.25
C GLU A 257 5.01 -13.13 6.40
N GLU A 258 5.07 -14.41 6.04
CA GLU A 258 6.24 -15.27 6.23
C GLU A 258 7.53 -14.52 5.93
N PRO A 259 8.46 -14.46 6.90
CA PRO A 259 9.82 -14.04 6.64
C PRO A 259 10.37 -14.91 5.51
N ASP A 260 11.27 -14.33 4.71
CA ASP A 260 12.10 -15.11 3.78
C ASP A 260 13.01 -16.00 4.66
N GLU A 261 12.50 -17.16 5.10
CA GLU A 261 13.25 -18.09 5.94
C GLU A 261 14.39 -18.65 5.10
N SER A 262 15.57 -18.10 5.32
CA SER A 262 16.79 -18.58 4.68
C SER A 262 17.47 -19.57 5.62
N THR A 263 17.88 -20.72 5.11
CA THR A 263 18.78 -21.58 5.88
C THR A 263 20.18 -21.01 5.78
N GLU A 264 20.74 -20.60 6.92
CA GLU A 264 22.11 -20.12 7.01
C GLU A 264 23.03 -21.24 7.51
N LEU A 265 24.21 -21.32 6.90
CA LEU A 265 25.29 -22.15 7.41
C LEU A 265 26.18 -21.29 8.32
N ARG A 266 26.07 -21.49 9.63
CA ARG A 266 26.84 -20.75 10.64
C ARG A 266 28.10 -21.52 11.00
N PHE A 267 29.23 -20.82 11.00
CA PHE A 267 30.52 -21.33 11.47
C PHE A 267 30.82 -20.71 12.83
N GLU A 268 30.52 -21.43 13.90
CA GLU A 268 30.78 -21.00 15.27
C GLU A 268 32.24 -21.29 15.63
N VAL A 269 33.04 -20.26 15.87
CA VAL A 269 34.46 -20.43 16.20
C VAL A 269 34.61 -20.99 17.61
N ASP A 270 35.23 -22.18 17.73
CA ASP A 270 35.69 -22.70 19.01
C ASP A 270 36.98 -21.96 19.39
N ARG A 271 36.84 -21.00 20.32
CA ARG A 271 37.97 -20.18 20.78
C ARG A 271 39.12 -21.03 21.35
N ALA A 272 38.83 -22.11 22.07
CA ALA A 272 39.86 -22.94 22.67
C ALA A 272 40.62 -23.77 21.63
N ALA A 273 39.95 -24.19 20.55
CA ALA A 273 40.61 -24.84 19.41
C ALA A 273 41.41 -23.83 18.57
N ALA A 274 40.85 -22.65 18.30
CA ALA A 274 41.49 -21.58 17.55
C ALA A 274 42.77 -21.06 18.25
N ASP A 275 42.73 -20.87 19.57
CA ASP A 275 43.88 -20.42 20.37
C ASP A 275 45.04 -21.42 20.35
N ARG A 276 44.74 -22.73 20.33
CA ARG A 276 45.76 -23.80 20.23
C ARG A 276 46.56 -23.75 18.93
N VAL A 277 45.95 -23.27 17.84
CA VAL A 277 46.60 -23.14 16.53
C VAL A 277 47.00 -21.68 16.24
N GLY A 278 46.72 -20.76 17.15
CA GLY A 278 47.05 -19.34 16.99
C GLY A 278 46.28 -18.64 15.88
N VAL A 279 45.06 -19.11 15.57
CA VAL A 279 44.18 -18.55 14.54
C VAL A 279 43.24 -17.54 15.18
N SER A 280 43.18 -16.32 14.63
CA SER A 280 42.23 -15.30 15.09
C SER A 280 40.84 -15.53 14.46
N PRO A 281 39.74 -15.13 15.13
CA PRO A 281 38.41 -15.13 14.51
C PRO A 281 38.34 -14.30 13.23
N LEU A 282 39.20 -13.26 13.11
CA LEU A 282 39.31 -12.43 11.91
C LEU A 282 39.90 -13.22 10.74
N ALA A 283 40.93 -14.05 10.98
CA ALA A 283 41.52 -14.92 9.96
C ALA A 283 40.51 -15.96 9.45
N VAL A 284 39.68 -16.51 10.34
CA VAL A 284 38.57 -17.40 9.97
C VAL A 284 37.57 -16.68 9.07
N GLY A 285 37.09 -15.51 9.50
CA GLY A 285 36.12 -14.71 8.73
C GLY A 285 36.66 -14.31 7.36
N GLY A 286 37.92 -13.85 7.29
CA GLY A 286 38.57 -13.49 6.03
C GLY A 286 38.76 -14.67 5.08
N THR A 287 39.06 -15.87 5.61
CA THR A 287 39.17 -17.08 4.80
C THR A 287 37.80 -17.47 4.23
N LEU A 288 36.74 -17.44 5.04
CA LEU A 288 35.38 -17.72 4.57
C LEU A 288 34.92 -16.69 3.53
N ASP A 289 35.19 -15.40 3.75
CA ASP A 289 34.82 -14.32 2.83
C ASP A 289 35.52 -14.48 1.47
N TYR A 290 36.83 -14.71 1.47
CA TYR A 290 37.60 -14.95 0.24
C TYR A 290 37.13 -16.19 -0.52
N THR A 291 36.85 -17.27 0.20
CA THR A 291 36.47 -18.55 -0.42
C THR A 291 35.04 -18.52 -0.97
N LEU A 292 34.09 -17.97 -0.22
CA LEU A 292 32.67 -18.02 -0.57
C LEU A 292 32.24 -16.85 -1.45
N ARG A 293 32.66 -15.61 -1.14
CA ARG A 293 32.22 -14.39 -1.86
C ARG A 293 33.24 -13.92 -2.89
N GLY A 294 34.50 -14.34 -2.76
CA GLY A 294 35.60 -13.83 -3.54
C GLY A 294 36.01 -12.43 -3.08
N ARG A 295 37.22 -12.02 -3.44
CA ARG A 295 37.74 -10.68 -3.14
C ARG A 295 37.74 -9.83 -4.40
N ARG A 296 37.05 -8.69 -4.33
CA ARG A 296 37.21 -7.64 -5.35
C ARG A 296 38.63 -7.10 -5.28
N LEU A 297 39.31 -7.13 -6.42
CA LEU A 297 40.60 -6.48 -6.61
C LEU A 297 40.38 -5.03 -7.07
N GLY A 298 41.46 -4.26 -7.15
CA GLY A 298 41.40 -2.95 -7.79
C GLY A 298 40.90 -3.08 -9.23
N ALA A 299 40.06 -2.14 -9.65
CA ALA A 299 39.57 -2.09 -11.03
C ALA A 299 40.77 -1.98 -11.99
N TRP A 300 40.75 -2.79 -13.03
CA TRP A 300 41.75 -2.73 -14.08
C TRP A 300 41.33 -1.68 -15.10
N GLN A 301 42.16 -0.67 -15.35
CA GLN A 301 41.90 0.30 -16.40
C GLN A 301 42.34 -0.27 -17.75
N SER A 302 41.37 -0.46 -18.64
CA SER A 302 41.56 -0.76 -20.06
C SER A 302 41.29 0.49 -20.90
N ASP A 303 41.69 0.48 -22.18
CA ASP A 303 41.40 1.56 -23.12
C ASP A 303 39.88 1.79 -23.31
N ASP A 304 39.07 0.74 -23.10
CA ASP A 304 37.60 0.76 -23.18
C ASP A 304 36.89 1.08 -21.85
N GLY A 305 37.64 1.33 -20.77
CA GLY A 305 37.11 1.70 -19.45
C GLY A 305 37.60 0.82 -18.29
N GLU A 306 36.97 1.00 -17.13
CA GLU A 306 37.30 0.25 -15.90
C GLU A 306 36.63 -1.13 -15.88
N LEU A 307 37.45 -2.16 -15.70
CA LEU A 307 37.03 -3.56 -15.55
C LEU A 307 37.11 -3.95 -14.07
N GLU A 308 35.99 -4.32 -13.47
CA GLU A 308 35.98 -4.89 -12.12
C GLU A 308 36.65 -6.28 -12.13
N MET A 309 37.71 -6.44 -11.33
CA MET A 309 38.41 -7.70 -11.18
C MET A 309 38.02 -8.38 -9.86
N ARG A 310 37.74 -9.68 -9.88
CA ARG A 310 37.44 -10.49 -8.69
C ARG A 310 38.24 -11.78 -8.72
N VAL A 311 38.76 -12.18 -7.57
CA VAL A 311 39.35 -13.51 -7.37
C VAL A 311 38.41 -14.31 -6.48
N GLU A 312 38.04 -15.50 -6.92
CA GLU A 312 37.20 -16.44 -6.19
C GLU A 312 37.75 -17.86 -6.36
N LEU A 313 37.43 -18.76 -5.42
CA LEU A 313 37.73 -20.17 -5.60
C LEU A 313 36.83 -20.78 -6.69
N ALA A 314 37.38 -21.79 -7.36
CA ALA A 314 36.65 -22.57 -8.36
C ALA A 314 35.34 -23.10 -7.75
N PRO A 315 34.19 -23.03 -8.46
CA PRO A 315 32.89 -23.45 -7.94
C PRO A 315 32.88 -24.86 -7.34
N GLU A 316 33.66 -25.78 -7.92
CA GLU A 316 33.76 -27.18 -7.52
C GLU A 316 34.42 -27.36 -6.14
N ALA A 317 35.23 -26.39 -5.71
CA ALA A 317 35.91 -26.40 -4.41
C ALA A 317 35.04 -25.82 -3.27
N ARG A 318 33.86 -25.29 -3.61
CA ARG A 318 32.89 -24.70 -2.65
C ARG A 318 31.46 -25.21 -2.85
N ALA A 319 31.30 -26.33 -3.57
CA ALA A 319 30.00 -26.88 -3.91
C ALA A 319 29.35 -27.60 -2.71
N ASP A 320 30.17 -28.22 -1.85
CA ASP A 320 29.71 -28.93 -0.66
C ASP A 320 30.20 -28.23 0.62
N ALA A 321 29.31 -28.15 1.60
CA ALA A 321 29.62 -27.65 2.93
C ALA A 321 30.77 -28.43 3.59
N ALA A 322 30.93 -29.73 3.28
CA ALA A 322 32.04 -30.54 3.78
C ALA A 322 33.40 -30.10 3.22
N GLN A 323 33.45 -29.59 1.98
CA GLN A 323 34.68 -29.06 1.40
C GLN A 323 35.14 -27.78 2.10
N VAL A 324 34.19 -26.97 2.58
CA VAL A 324 34.47 -25.75 3.35
C VAL A 324 35.18 -26.09 4.67
N ASP A 325 34.88 -27.24 5.28
CA ASP A 325 35.54 -27.69 6.52
C ASP A 325 37.03 -28.04 6.30
N HIS A 326 37.42 -28.39 5.07
CA HIS A 326 38.80 -28.71 4.70
C HIS A 326 39.63 -27.48 4.32
N LEU A 327 39.03 -26.28 4.31
CA LEU A 327 39.76 -25.05 4.00
C LEU A 327 40.82 -24.76 5.04
N GLU A 328 42.05 -24.57 4.58
CA GLU A 328 43.19 -24.26 5.44
C GLU A 328 43.15 -22.79 5.87
N VAL A 329 43.02 -22.55 7.17
CA VAL A 329 43.15 -21.23 7.78
C VAL A 329 44.55 -21.09 8.36
N ARG A 330 45.24 -20.02 7.95
CA ARG A 330 46.58 -19.72 8.44
C ARG A 330 46.56 -18.88 9.73
N PRO A 331 47.50 -19.12 10.66
CA PRO A 331 47.65 -18.30 11.85
C PRO A 331 47.97 -16.84 11.52
N ASP A 332 47.47 -15.94 12.35
CA ASP A 332 47.61 -14.48 12.17
C ASP A 332 48.90 -13.92 12.81
N ARG A 333 49.76 -14.79 13.36
CA ARG A 333 51.01 -14.41 14.03
C ARG A 333 52.12 -14.19 13.00
N PRO A 334 52.59 -12.95 12.79
CA PRO A 334 53.71 -12.68 11.90
C PRO A 334 55.00 -13.20 12.56
N GLY A 335 55.73 -14.08 11.89
CA GLY A 335 57.11 -14.43 12.25
C GLY A 335 57.36 -15.90 12.65
N ASP A 336 56.33 -16.74 12.74
CA ASP A 336 56.54 -18.18 12.92
C ASP A 336 56.48 -18.88 11.56
N SER A 337 57.64 -19.13 10.95
CA SER A 337 57.77 -19.86 9.69
C SER A 337 57.29 -21.33 9.77
N ASN A 338 56.91 -21.79 10.98
CA ASN A 338 56.32 -23.09 11.27
C ASN A 338 54.81 -23.03 11.59
N ALA A 339 54.15 -21.91 11.29
CA ALA A 339 52.70 -21.76 11.45
C ALA A 339 51.92 -22.75 10.56
N THR A 340 51.64 -23.94 11.10
CA THR A 340 50.86 -24.99 10.44
C THR A 340 49.45 -24.48 10.20
N ALA A 341 48.99 -24.54 8.96
CA ALA A 341 47.60 -24.23 8.64
C ALA A 341 46.69 -25.28 9.28
N ALA A 342 45.57 -24.85 9.85
CA ALA A 342 44.55 -25.76 10.38
C ALA A 342 43.34 -25.80 9.44
N PRO A 343 42.75 -26.97 9.22
CA PRO A 343 41.49 -27.06 8.51
C PRO A 343 40.38 -26.39 9.34
N LEU A 344 39.50 -25.65 8.66
CA LEU A 344 38.45 -24.85 9.26
C LEU A 344 37.53 -25.68 10.19
N GLY A 345 37.25 -26.93 9.84
CA GLY A 345 36.41 -27.83 10.63
C GLY A 345 37.02 -28.26 11.98
N GLN A 346 38.32 -28.08 12.21
CA GLN A 346 38.94 -28.34 13.52
C GLN A 346 38.80 -27.15 14.49
N ILE A 347 38.59 -25.95 13.96
CA ILE A 347 38.53 -24.70 14.72
C ILE A 347 37.12 -24.09 14.75
N THR A 348 36.20 -24.59 13.94
CA THR A 348 34.81 -24.14 13.90
C THR A 348 33.85 -25.31 14.03
N ARG A 349 32.69 -25.04 14.63
CA ARG A 349 31.52 -25.90 14.62
C ARG A 349 30.53 -25.37 13.59
N ARG A 350 30.20 -26.21 12.61
CA ARG A 350 29.19 -25.89 11.60
C ARG A 350 27.80 -26.19 12.14
N VAL A 351 26.90 -25.21 12.07
CA VAL A 351 25.50 -25.32 12.48
C VAL A 351 24.62 -24.79 11.36
N ALA A 352 23.71 -25.63 10.85
CA ALA A 352 22.63 -25.16 9.99
C ALA A 352 21.55 -24.54 10.89
N ALA A 353 21.24 -23.27 10.67
CA ALA A 353 20.25 -22.55 11.48
C ALA A 353 19.30 -21.77 10.57
N ALA A 354 18.07 -21.58 11.04
CA ALA A 354 17.17 -20.64 10.41
C ALA A 354 17.74 -19.22 10.57
N GLY A 355 17.77 -18.49 9.46
CA GLY A 355 18.20 -17.11 9.36
C GLY A 355 17.12 -16.25 8.72
N TYR A 356 17.10 -14.98 9.10
CA TYR A 356 16.15 -14.01 8.58
C TYR A 356 16.66 -13.44 7.26
N GLY A 357 16.01 -13.78 6.14
CA GLY A 357 16.39 -13.22 4.84
C GLY A 357 16.16 -11.71 4.74
N ARG A 358 15.27 -11.15 5.57
CA ARG A 358 15.08 -9.70 5.73
C ARG A 358 14.55 -9.37 7.12
N ILE A 359 15.14 -8.35 7.75
CA ILE A 359 14.61 -7.76 8.98
C ILE A 359 14.08 -6.37 8.63
N GLU A 360 12.76 -6.21 8.69
CA GLU A 360 12.14 -4.89 8.56
C GLU A 360 12.21 -4.15 9.90
N ARG A 361 12.58 -2.87 9.83
CA ARG A 361 12.60 -1.98 10.99
C ARG A 361 11.88 -0.68 10.66
N ASP A 362 11.12 -0.20 11.63
CA ASP A 362 10.54 1.14 11.62
C ASP A 362 10.83 1.82 12.97
N ASP A 363 11.23 3.09 12.93
CA ASP A 363 11.74 3.84 14.09
C ASP A 363 12.69 3.02 15.01
N ARG A 364 13.63 2.30 14.39
CA ARG A 364 14.63 1.41 15.04
C ARG A 364 14.07 0.16 15.75
N LYS A 365 12.76 -0.10 15.69
CA LYS A 365 12.14 -1.32 16.20
C LYS A 365 11.98 -2.34 15.08
N ALA A 366 12.24 -3.62 15.37
CA ALA A 366 11.88 -4.71 14.47
C ALA A 366 10.37 -4.77 14.33
N ARG A 367 9.87 -4.93 13.11
CA ARG A 367 8.43 -5.04 12.81
C ARG A 367 8.15 -6.37 12.13
N VAL A 368 7.24 -7.14 12.69
CA VAL A 368 6.72 -8.38 12.12
C VAL A 368 5.33 -8.12 11.60
N ALA A 369 5.09 -8.42 10.32
CA ALA A 369 3.81 -8.17 9.67
C ALA A 369 2.87 -9.37 9.84
N LEU A 370 1.72 -9.14 10.45
CA LEU A 370 0.60 -10.07 10.50
C LEU A 370 -0.43 -9.65 9.44
N LYS A 371 -0.76 -10.55 8.53
CA LYS A 371 -1.81 -10.33 7.54
C LYS A 371 -3.09 -11.03 7.98
N ILE A 372 -4.18 -10.29 8.05
CA ILE A 372 -5.52 -10.77 8.42
C ILE A 372 -6.43 -10.55 7.21
N THR A 373 -7.04 -11.59 6.68
CA THR A 373 -7.96 -11.56 5.55
C THR A 373 -9.41 -11.68 6.01
N GLY A 374 -10.30 -11.00 5.31
CA GLY A 374 -11.75 -10.97 5.58
C GLY A 374 -12.37 -9.65 5.14
N ASP A 375 -13.66 -9.48 5.42
CA ASP A 375 -14.40 -8.25 5.09
C ASP A 375 -13.80 -7.04 5.83
N GLU A 376 -13.24 -6.11 5.07
CA GLU A 376 -12.45 -4.98 5.59
C GLU A 376 -13.26 -4.10 6.56
N GLU A 377 -14.56 -3.90 6.31
CA GLU A 377 -15.42 -3.09 7.17
C GLU A 377 -15.71 -3.80 8.51
N ALA A 378 -16.09 -5.08 8.46
CA ALA A 378 -16.31 -5.89 9.65
C ALA A 378 -15.02 -6.04 10.48
N LEU A 379 -13.89 -6.24 9.81
CA LEU A 379 -12.57 -6.30 10.42
C LEU A 379 -12.20 -4.98 11.09
N PHE A 380 -12.43 -3.84 10.45
CA PHE A 380 -12.13 -2.52 11.01
C PHE A 380 -12.87 -2.28 12.33
N GLN A 381 -14.15 -2.63 12.38
CA GLN A 381 -14.99 -2.45 13.57
C GLN A 381 -14.65 -3.44 14.69
N THR A 382 -14.21 -4.65 14.36
CA THR A 382 -14.00 -5.75 15.33
C THR A 382 -12.56 -5.83 15.83
N LEU A 383 -11.55 -5.71 14.95
CA LEU A 383 -10.14 -5.89 15.31
C LEU A 383 -9.64 -4.79 16.25
N ARG A 384 -9.97 -3.53 15.98
CA ARG A 384 -9.46 -2.41 16.78
C ARG A 384 -9.82 -2.52 18.28
N PRO A 385 -11.10 -2.71 18.67
CA PRO A 385 -11.45 -2.83 20.08
C PRO A 385 -10.90 -4.13 20.69
N ALA A 386 -10.83 -5.22 19.93
CA ALA A 386 -10.28 -6.49 20.41
C ALA A 386 -8.76 -6.38 20.70
N LEU A 387 -8.01 -5.78 19.78
CA LEU A 387 -6.56 -5.61 19.90
C LEU A 387 -6.17 -4.56 20.94
N ALA A 388 -7.02 -3.56 21.20
CA ALA A 388 -6.78 -2.58 22.25
C ALA A 388 -6.79 -3.19 23.67
N GLN A 389 -7.43 -4.35 23.84
CA GLN A 389 -7.48 -5.07 25.12
C GLN A 389 -6.31 -6.06 25.27
N TRP A 390 -5.57 -6.33 24.20
CA TRP A 390 -4.45 -7.26 24.20
C TRP A 390 -3.26 -6.64 24.93
N ARG A 391 -2.74 -7.36 25.94
CA ARG A 391 -1.59 -6.91 26.74
C ARG A 391 -0.31 -7.42 26.13
N LEU A 392 0.57 -6.49 25.73
CA LEU A 392 1.89 -6.81 25.22
C LEU A 392 2.96 -6.65 26.32
N PRO A 393 4.08 -7.39 26.24
CA PRO A 393 5.23 -7.15 27.09
C PRO A 393 5.80 -5.74 26.91
N THR A 394 6.51 -5.25 27.93
CA THR A 394 7.15 -3.93 27.90
C THR A 394 8.10 -3.79 26.70
N GLY A 395 7.93 -2.72 25.94
CA GLY A 395 8.76 -2.43 24.75
C GLY A 395 8.17 -2.95 23.43
N TYR A 396 7.05 -3.68 23.47
CA TYR A 396 6.31 -4.12 22.29
C TYR A 396 5.06 -3.27 22.09
N ALA A 397 4.73 -2.99 20.83
CA ALA A 397 3.56 -2.23 20.44
C ALA A 397 2.88 -2.86 19.23
N LEU A 398 1.57 -2.68 19.14
CA LEU A 398 0.81 -3.00 17.93
C LEU A 398 0.68 -1.74 17.09
N GLU A 399 1.07 -1.86 15.84
CA GLU A 399 0.98 -0.79 14.85
C GLU A 399 0.06 -1.26 13.73
N PHE A 400 -1.01 -0.51 13.47
CA PHE A 400 -1.88 -0.83 12.34
C PHE A 400 -1.22 -0.39 11.04
N GLY A 401 -1.38 -1.16 9.98
CA GLY A 401 -0.76 -0.82 8.70
C GLY A 401 -1.29 0.47 8.08
N GLU A 402 -0.52 1.04 7.16
CA GLU A 402 -0.82 2.36 6.56
C GLU A 402 -2.22 2.48 5.97
N ARG A 403 -2.80 1.39 5.46
CA ARG A 403 -4.17 1.40 4.93
C ARG A 403 -5.19 1.68 6.04
N PHE A 404 -5.04 1.02 7.19
CA PHE A 404 -5.89 1.24 8.36
C PHE A 404 -5.79 2.67 8.86
N GLN A 405 -4.55 3.17 8.99
CA GLN A 405 -4.27 4.52 9.48
C GLN A 405 -4.87 5.56 8.53
N ARG A 406 -4.63 5.41 7.22
CA ARG A 406 -5.20 6.33 6.21
C ARG A 406 -6.72 6.33 6.19
N ARG A 407 -7.37 5.17 6.32
CA ARG A 407 -8.85 5.11 6.43
C ARG A 407 -9.33 5.86 7.66
N GLN A 408 -8.70 5.63 8.81
CA GLN A 408 -9.06 6.30 10.06
C GLN A 408 -8.85 7.82 10.00
N GLU A 409 -7.73 8.28 9.46
CA GLU A 409 -7.44 9.70 9.24
C GLU A 409 -8.43 10.32 8.26
N ASN A 410 -8.83 9.61 7.21
CA ASN A 410 -9.85 10.07 6.26
C ASN A 410 -11.21 10.24 6.92
N GLU A 411 -11.63 9.30 7.77
CA GLU A 411 -12.92 9.37 8.46
C GLU A 411 -12.94 10.49 9.51
N SER A 412 -11.91 10.61 10.35
CA SER A 412 -11.84 11.65 11.39
C SER A 412 -11.68 13.04 10.79
N GLY A 413 -10.78 13.19 9.81
CA GLY A 413 -10.54 14.45 9.10
C GLY A 413 -11.77 14.87 8.29
N GLY A 414 -12.44 13.93 7.62
CA GLY A 414 -13.67 14.19 6.87
C GLY A 414 -14.81 14.68 7.76
N LEU A 415 -15.04 14.03 8.90
CA LEU A 415 -16.09 14.46 9.85
C LEU A 415 -15.79 15.85 10.42
N PHE A 416 -14.53 16.12 10.76
CA PHE A 416 -14.10 17.44 11.24
C PHE A 416 -14.29 18.52 10.16
N ALA A 417 -13.92 18.24 8.91
CA ALA A 417 -14.10 19.17 7.79
C ALA A 417 -15.57 19.48 7.52
N VAL A 418 -16.46 18.48 7.58
CA VAL A 418 -17.92 18.68 7.47
C VAL A 418 -18.43 19.52 8.63
N GLY A 419 -18.02 19.24 9.86
CA GLY A 419 -18.39 20.03 11.04
C GLY A 419 -17.96 21.50 10.92
N LEU A 420 -16.73 21.74 10.47
CA LEU A 420 -16.23 23.09 10.23
C LEU A 420 -16.97 23.79 9.08
N ALA A 421 -17.25 23.09 7.98
CA ALA A 421 -18.02 23.65 6.87
C ALA A 421 -19.43 24.08 7.31
N ILE A 422 -20.12 23.25 8.10
CA ILE A 422 -21.42 23.59 8.68
C ILE A 422 -21.30 24.83 9.57
N ALA A 423 -20.30 24.89 10.44
CA ALA A 423 -20.08 26.05 11.32
C ALA A 423 -19.82 27.33 10.51
N LEU A 424 -18.98 27.28 9.48
CA LEU A 424 -18.68 28.45 8.65
C LEU A 424 -19.90 28.90 7.82
N VAL A 425 -20.68 27.97 7.28
CA VAL A 425 -21.95 28.29 6.59
C VAL A 425 -22.93 28.92 7.57
N PHE A 426 -23.05 28.36 8.78
CA PHE A 426 -23.90 28.91 9.82
C PHE A 426 -23.51 30.34 10.19
N PHE A 427 -22.22 30.62 10.40
CA PHE A 427 -21.75 31.98 10.67
C PHE A 427 -22.08 32.94 9.53
N LEU A 428 -21.89 32.52 8.28
CA LEU A 428 -22.16 33.34 7.12
C LEU A 428 -23.67 33.61 6.92
N MET A 429 -24.51 32.61 7.18
CA MET A 429 -25.97 32.76 7.18
C MET A 429 -26.46 33.61 8.35
N GLY A 430 -25.85 33.50 9.52
CA GLY A 430 -26.10 34.39 10.66
C GLY A 430 -25.82 35.86 10.34
N VAL A 431 -24.73 36.13 9.60
CA VAL A 431 -24.43 37.47 9.08
C VAL A 431 -25.43 37.92 8.02
N LEU A 432 -25.94 37.00 7.17
CA LEU A 432 -26.92 37.34 6.12
C LEU A 432 -28.29 37.72 6.69
N PHE A 433 -28.78 36.96 7.68
CA PHE A 433 -30.14 37.10 8.19
C PHE A 433 -30.25 37.91 9.48
N GLU A 434 -29.12 38.32 10.07
CA GLU A 434 -29.04 39.00 11.38
C GLU A 434 -29.90 38.31 12.46
N SER A 435 -30.03 36.99 12.36
CA SER A 435 -30.93 36.17 13.18
C SER A 435 -30.28 34.83 13.44
N PHE A 436 -30.49 34.28 14.64
CA PHE A 436 -30.04 32.93 15.01
C PHE A 436 -31.06 31.83 14.67
N LEU A 437 -32.27 32.20 14.25
CA LEU A 437 -33.38 31.28 13.98
C LEU A 437 -33.59 30.98 12.49
N LEU A 438 -33.08 31.84 11.61
CA LEU A 438 -33.20 31.73 10.15
C LEU A 438 -32.05 30.96 9.47
N PRO A 439 -30.78 31.07 9.93
CA PRO A 439 -29.68 30.17 9.56
C PRO A 439 -29.93 28.75 10.04
#